data_AF-A0A819XW98-F1
#
_entry.id   AF-A0A819XW98-F1
#
_cell.length_a   1.000
_cell.length_b   1.000
_cell.length_c   1.000
_cell.angle_alpha   90.00
_cell.angle_beta   90.00
_cell.angle_gamma   90.00
#
_symmetry.space_group_name_H-M   'P 1'
#
loop_
_entity.id
_entity.type
_entity.pdbx_description
1 polymer ?
#
loop_
_entity_poly.entity_id
_entity_poly.type
_entity_poly.pdbx_seq_one_letter_code
_entity_poly.pdbx_strand_id
1 'polypeptide(L)'
;MSNEHRNSMGPVMNATSEIQEISETPDIKYAAIDDLYRKHHEHKIHQFTEKNREKHISSWRVTKYAEEKVAYGTNYFLKIAIDENLFIHIRIHQRKNKDKYDFYALHEVVTRNQATCIFTEDDPLTYFNY
;
A
#
# COMPACT_ATOMS: atom_id res chain seq x y z
N MET A 1 10.70 4.18 -22.47
CA MET A 1 9.55 5.07 -22.23
C MET A 1 8.34 4.19 -22.03
N SER A 2 8.07 3.77 -20.79
CA SER A 2 6.91 2.91 -20.47
C SER A 2 5.64 3.73 -20.58
N ASN A 3 4.66 3.20 -21.32
CA ASN A 3 3.37 3.83 -21.62
C ASN A 3 2.64 4.31 -20.36
N GLU A 4 2.66 5.62 -20.10
CA GLU A 4 1.75 6.31 -19.17
C GLU A 4 0.29 6.36 -19.72
N HIS A 5 0.03 5.80 -20.90
CA HIS A 5 -1.23 5.98 -21.64
C HIS A 5 -2.36 5.00 -21.34
N ARG A 6 -2.23 4.10 -20.36
CA ARG A 6 -3.35 3.25 -19.90
C ARG A 6 -3.33 3.04 -18.40
N ASN A 7 -3.30 4.12 -17.62
CA ASN A 7 -3.67 4.02 -16.22
C ASN A 7 -5.18 3.76 -16.14
N SER A 8 -5.58 2.56 -15.70
CA SER A 8 -6.99 2.20 -15.48
C SER A 8 -7.40 2.40 -14.01
N MET A 9 -6.54 3.01 -13.20
CA MET A 9 -6.88 3.46 -11.85
C MET A 9 -7.96 4.54 -11.95
N GLY A 10 -9.07 4.29 -11.27
CA GLY A 10 -10.15 5.24 -11.09
C GLY A 10 -9.73 6.45 -10.23
N PRO A 11 -10.68 7.35 -9.94
CA PRO A 11 -10.40 8.52 -9.13
C PRO A 11 -9.97 8.13 -7.70
N VAL A 12 -9.07 8.93 -7.13
CA VAL A 12 -8.68 8.80 -5.73
C VAL A 12 -9.81 9.35 -4.84
N MET A 13 -10.27 8.53 -3.91
CA MET A 13 -11.35 8.82 -2.98
C MET A 13 -10.83 8.77 -1.53
N ASN A 14 -11.54 9.41 -0.62
CA ASN A 14 -11.27 9.30 0.82
C ASN A 14 -11.64 7.90 1.31
N ALA A 15 -10.87 7.36 2.26
CA ALA A 15 -11.13 6.04 2.82
C ALA A 15 -12.55 5.91 3.40
N THR A 16 -13.18 4.76 3.17
CA THR A 16 -14.43 4.35 3.79
C THR A 16 -14.16 3.31 4.87
N SER A 17 -15.13 3.10 5.79
CA SER A 17 -15.02 2.06 6.83
C SER A 17 -14.83 0.66 6.23
N GLU A 18 -15.49 0.35 5.12
CA GLU A 18 -15.35 -0.94 4.42
C GLU A 18 -13.91 -1.18 3.96
N ILE A 19 -13.27 -0.20 3.33
CA ILE A 19 -11.89 -0.32 2.86
C ILE A 19 -10.90 -0.41 4.03
N GLN A 20 -11.17 0.32 5.12
CA GLN A 20 -10.40 0.18 6.35
C GLN A 20 -10.44 -1.26 6.86
N GLU A 21 -11.65 -1.83 7.02
CA GLU A 21 -11.85 -3.19 7.51
C GLU A 21 -11.16 -4.24 6.63
N ILE A 22 -11.27 -4.11 5.30
CA ILE A 22 -10.57 -4.98 4.35
C ILE A 22 -9.06 -4.92 4.58
N SER A 23 -8.50 -3.72 4.69
CA SER A 23 -7.05 -3.52 4.88
C SER A 23 -6.54 -4.02 6.23
N GLU A 24 -7.40 -4.06 7.25
CA GLU A 24 -7.06 -4.48 8.61
C GLU A 24 -7.04 -5.99 8.79
N THR A 25 -7.54 -6.75 7.81
CA THR A 25 -7.47 -8.20 7.84
C THR A 25 -6.02 -8.66 8.04
N PRO A 26 -5.76 -9.65 8.93
CA PRO A 26 -4.41 -10.10 9.24
C PRO A 26 -3.58 -10.47 8.01
N ASP A 27 -4.20 -11.11 7.03
CA ASP A 27 -3.56 -11.55 5.78
C ASP A 27 -3.05 -10.39 4.93
N ILE A 28 -3.67 -9.21 5.02
CA ILE A 28 -3.25 -8.01 4.28
C ILE A 28 -2.31 -7.17 5.13
N LYS A 29 -2.73 -6.84 6.35
CA LYS A 29 -2.02 -5.92 7.23
C LYS A 29 -0.63 -6.43 7.58
N TYR A 30 -0.53 -7.68 8.01
CA TYR A 30 0.77 -8.26 8.38
C TYR A 30 1.63 -8.52 7.15
N ALA A 31 1.06 -8.98 6.04
CA ALA A 31 1.80 -9.17 4.80
C ALA A 31 2.43 -7.86 4.30
N ALA A 32 1.69 -6.75 4.33
CA ALA A 32 2.20 -5.44 3.93
C ALA A 32 3.31 -4.93 4.85
N ILE A 33 3.14 -5.07 6.17
CA ILE A 33 4.18 -4.69 7.14
C ILE A 33 5.41 -5.57 6.99
N ASP A 34 5.25 -6.88 6.82
CA ASP A 34 6.38 -7.80 6.66
C ASP A 34 7.14 -7.51 5.35
N ASP A 35 6.43 -7.19 4.27
CA ASP A 35 7.07 -6.79 3.00
C ASP A 35 7.83 -5.47 3.12
N LEU A 36 7.26 -4.49 3.85
CA LEU A 36 7.93 -3.23 4.17
C LEU A 36 9.24 -3.47 4.92
N TYR A 37 9.20 -4.29 5.96
CA TYR A 37 10.38 -4.58 6.78
C TYR A 37 11.42 -5.39 6.03
N ARG A 38 11.00 -6.35 5.21
CA ARG A 38 11.89 -7.12 4.33
C ARG A 38 12.67 -6.21 3.38
N LYS A 39 11.97 -5.30 2.69
CA LYS A 39 12.57 -4.35 1.75
C LYS A 39 13.48 -3.35 2.46
N HIS A 40 13.09 -2.84 3.63
CA HIS A 40 13.92 -1.89 4.38
C HIS A 40 15.09 -2.55 5.12
N HIS A 41 15.03 -3.84 5.47
CA HIS A 41 16.19 -4.54 6.05
C HIS A 41 17.39 -4.58 5.08
N GLU A 42 17.13 -4.53 3.77
CA GLU A 42 18.17 -4.47 2.73
C GLU A 42 18.82 -3.07 2.63
N HIS A 43 18.15 -2.02 3.14
CA HIS A 43 18.61 -0.63 3.13
C HIS A 43 18.99 -0.17 4.55
N LYS A 44 20.28 0.10 4.81
CA LYS A 44 20.86 0.48 6.13
C LYS A 44 20.37 1.83 6.73
N ILE A 45 19.08 2.14 6.70
CA ILE A 45 18.50 3.35 7.31
C ILE A 45 17.73 2.92 8.58
N HIS A 46 18.28 3.30 9.73
CA HIS A 46 18.04 2.79 11.10
C HIS A 46 16.63 2.98 11.72
N GLN A 47 15.53 3.02 10.97
CA GLN A 47 14.20 3.34 11.51
C GLN A 47 13.18 2.18 11.52
N PHE A 48 13.51 1.00 10.98
CA PHE A 48 12.61 -0.15 10.94
C PHE A 48 13.09 -1.28 11.86
N THR A 49 12.95 -1.06 13.17
CA THR A 49 13.21 -2.09 14.21
C THR A 49 11.92 -2.85 14.56
N GLU A 50 12.03 -4.04 15.16
CA GLU A 50 10.86 -4.82 15.62
C GLU A 50 9.96 -4.01 16.56
N LYS A 51 10.52 -3.16 17.42
CA LYS A 51 9.77 -2.27 18.31
C LYS A 51 8.89 -1.27 17.53
N ASN A 52 9.35 -0.80 16.37
CA ASN A 52 8.56 0.08 15.51
C ASN A 52 7.49 -0.70 14.73
N ARG A 53 7.60 -2.03 14.62
CA ARG A 53 6.66 -2.87 13.87
C ARG A 53 5.29 -2.87 14.54
N GLU A 54 5.27 -3.06 15.85
CA GLU A 54 4.04 -2.99 16.65
C GLU A 54 3.40 -1.60 16.57
N LYS A 55 4.21 -0.54 16.61
CA LYS A 55 3.73 0.83 16.42
C LYS A 55 3.05 0.99 15.06
N HIS A 56 3.71 0.56 13.97
CA HIS A 56 3.18 0.64 12.62
C HIS A 56 1.86 -0.14 12.45
N ILE A 57 1.76 -1.31 13.08
CA ILE A 57 0.53 -2.10 13.13
C ILE A 57 -0.57 -1.33 13.89
N SER A 58 -0.24 -0.73 15.03
CA SER A 58 -1.23 -0.01 15.85
C SER A 58 -1.73 1.29 15.21
N SER A 59 -0.88 1.97 14.43
CA SER A 59 -1.19 3.25 13.77
C SER A 59 -1.82 3.08 12.38
N TRP A 60 -2.03 1.84 11.94
CA TRP A 60 -2.55 1.50 10.62
C TRP A 60 -3.91 2.14 10.33
N ARG A 61 -3.92 3.11 9.42
CA ARG A 61 -5.14 3.81 9.02
C ARG A 61 -5.12 4.14 7.54
N VAL A 62 -6.09 3.64 6.79
CA VAL A 62 -6.31 4.01 5.40
C VAL A 62 -6.82 5.44 5.34
N THR A 63 -6.22 6.25 4.49
CA THR A 63 -6.59 7.66 4.30
C THR A 63 -7.23 7.91 2.95
N LYS A 64 -6.71 7.27 1.90
CA LYS A 64 -7.22 7.37 0.54
C LYS A 64 -7.19 6.02 -0.14
N TYR A 65 -8.05 5.84 -1.12
CA TYR A 65 -8.05 4.66 -1.97
C TYR A 65 -8.46 4.97 -3.41
N ALA A 66 -8.12 4.07 -4.32
CA ALA A 66 -8.59 4.08 -5.70
C ALA A 66 -8.82 2.64 -6.18
N GLU A 67 -9.68 2.49 -7.20
CA GLU A 67 -10.06 1.19 -7.73
C GLU A 67 -9.67 1.05 -9.20
N GLU A 68 -9.26 -0.14 -9.60
CA GLU A 68 -9.06 -0.52 -11.00
C GLU A 68 -9.82 -1.81 -11.29
N LYS A 69 -10.77 -1.77 -12.23
CA LYS A 69 -11.50 -2.95 -12.68
C LYS A 69 -10.64 -3.74 -13.67
N VAL A 70 -10.37 -5.01 -13.36
CA VAL A 70 -9.62 -5.94 -14.22
C VAL A 70 -10.45 -7.15 -14.61
N ALA A 71 -10.01 -7.92 -15.62
CA ALA A 71 -10.79 -9.03 -16.18
C ALA A 71 -11.22 -10.08 -15.13
N TYR A 72 -10.40 -10.29 -14.11
CA TYR A 72 -10.58 -11.31 -13.08
C TYR A 72 -10.79 -10.74 -11.67
N GLY A 73 -11.19 -9.47 -11.55
CA GLY A 73 -11.39 -8.87 -10.22
C GLY A 73 -11.29 -7.35 -10.19
N THR A 74 -10.99 -6.83 -9.01
CA THR A 74 -10.76 -5.41 -8.76
C THR A 74 -9.44 -5.25 -8.02
N ASN A 75 -8.60 -4.31 -8.47
CA ASN A 75 -7.44 -3.89 -7.70
C ASN A 75 -7.80 -2.65 -6.89
N TYR A 76 -7.43 -2.67 -5.63
CA TYR A 76 -7.55 -1.54 -4.72
C TYR A 76 -6.16 -1.01 -4.46
N PHE A 77 -5.95 0.27 -4.73
CA PHE A 77 -4.76 1.02 -4.36
C PHE A 77 -5.09 1.76 -3.09
N LEU A 78 -4.33 1.55 -2.02
CA LEU A 78 -4.59 2.17 -0.72
C LEU A 78 -3.41 3.02 -0.30
N LYS A 79 -3.69 4.19 0.27
CA LYS A 79 -2.73 5.00 1.03
C LYS A 79 -2.98 4.84 2.51
N ILE A 80 -1.98 4.37 3.24
CA ILE A 80 -2.11 3.95 4.63
C ILE A 80 -1.10 4.70 5.48
N ALA A 81 -1.58 5.40 6.51
CA ALA A 81 -0.75 5.94 7.56
C ALA A 81 -0.32 4.79 8.50
N ILE A 82 0.97 4.70 8.77
CA ILE A 82 1.56 3.76 9.73
C ILE A 82 2.28 4.48 10.87
N ASP A 83 2.39 5.81 10.80
CA ASP A 83 2.81 6.69 11.89
C ASP A 83 2.28 8.11 11.59
N GLU A 84 2.57 9.09 12.44
CA GLU A 84 2.13 10.48 12.26
C GLU A 84 2.54 11.07 10.90
N ASN A 85 3.73 10.74 10.41
CA ASN A 85 4.28 11.27 9.15
C ASN A 85 4.76 10.18 8.19
N LEU A 86 4.41 8.92 8.44
CA LEU A 86 4.85 7.78 7.63
C LEU A 86 3.65 7.12 6.96
N PHE A 87 3.69 7.09 5.64
CA PHE A 87 2.66 6.50 4.81
C PHE A 87 3.26 5.40 3.93
N ILE A 88 2.45 4.40 3.64
CA ILE A 88 2.75 3.37 2.64
C ILE A 88 1.61 3.32 1.63
N HIS A 89 1.94 2.97 0.39
CA HIS A 89 0.94 2.69 -0.63
C HIS A 89 0.94 1.19 -0.93
N ILE A 90 -0.21 0.54 -0.78
CA ILE A 90 -0.34 -0.90 -1.03
C ILE A 90 -1.37 -1.17 -2.10
N ARG A 91 -1.23 -2.33 -2.75
CA ARG A 91 -2.19 -2.85 -3.71
C ARG A 91 -2.79 -4.14 -3.16
N ILE A 92 -4.10 -4.20 -3.19
CA ILE A 92 -4.89 -5.38 -2.82
C ILE A 92 -5.65 -5.84 -4.05
N HIS A 93 -5.74 -7.15 -4.25
CA HIS A 93 -6.53 -7.74 -5.32
C HIS A 93 -7.74 -8.47 -4.76
N GLN A 94 -8.93 -8.07 -5.17
CA GLN A 94 -10.16 -8.82 -4.95
C GLN A 94 -10.43 -9.71 -6.16
N ARG A 95 -10.57 -11.02 -5.95
CA ARG A 95 -10.90 -11.95 -7.04
C ARG A 95 -12.37 -11.82 -7.45
N LYS A 96 -12.65 -11.93 -8.74
CA LYS A 96 -14.02 -11.92 -9.28
C LYS A 96 -14.88 -13.01 -8.62
N ASN A 97 -16.07 -12.62 -8.18
CA ASN A 97 -17.07 -13.49 -7.54
C ASN A 97 -16.60 -14.13 -6.21
N LYS A 98 -15.64 -13.52 -5.51
CA LYS A 98 -15.23 -13.93 -4.17
C LYS A 98 -15.03 -12.71 -3.28
N ASP A 99 -15.51 -12.76 -2.05
CA ASP A 99 -15.21 -11.77 -1.01
C ASP A 99 -13.83 -12.02 -0.38
N LYS A 100 -12.87 -12.45 -1.21
CA LYS A 100 -11.49 -12.71 -0.78
C LYS A 100 -10.58 -11.66 -1.38
N TYR A 101 -9.85 -11.00 -0.49
CA TYR A 101 -8.88 -9.96 -0.77
C TYR A 101 -7.49 -10.51 -0.48
N ASP A 102 -6.60 -10.41 -1.45
CA ASP A 102 -5.21 -10.84 -1.32
C ASP A 102 -4.31 -9.59 -1.37
N PHE A 103 -3.35 -9.46 -0.44
CA PHE A 103 -2.29 -8.48 -0.59
C PHE A 103 -1.48 -8.79 -1.86
N TYR A 104 -1.30 -7.78 -2.71
CA TYR A 104 -0.66 -7.93 -4.01
C TYR A 104 0.75 -7.36 -4.02
N ALA A 105 0.92 -6.09 -3.65
CA ALA A 105 2.21 -5.41 -3.68
C ALA A 105 2.27 -4.21 -2.74
N LEU A 106 3.50 -3.88 -2.33
CA LEU A 106 3.86 -2.62 -1.67
C LEU A 106 4.54 -1.72 -2.69
N HIS A 107 4.07 -0.48 -2.83
CA HIS A 107 4.62 0.47 -3.78
C HIS A 107 6.03 0.88 -3.39
N GLU A 108 6.95 0.72 -4.34
CA GLU A 108 8.34 1.13 -4.20
C GLU A 108 8.69 2.17 -5.28
N VAL A 109 9.31 3.27 -4.86
CA VAL A 109 9.84 4.31 -5.75
C VAL A 109 11.33 4.47 -5.55
N VAL A 110 12.06 4.68 -6.65
CA VAL A 110 13.50 4.97 -6.59
C VAL A 110 13.70 6.47 -6.69
N THR A 111 14.09 7.08 -5.58
CA THR A 111 14.42 8.51 -5.52
C THR A 111 15.91 8.67 -5.25
N ARG A 112 16.63 9.47 -6.07
CA ARG A 112 18.06 9.75 -5.88
C ARG A 112 18.92 8.47 -5.69
N ASN A 113 18.66 7.45 -6.52
CA ASN A 113 19.30 6.12 -6.46
C ASN A 113 19.07 5.32 -5.16
N GLN A 114 18.03 5.65 -4.40
CA GLN A 114 17.60 4.88 -3.23
C GLN A 114 16.13 4.45 -3.40
N ALA A 115 15.87 3.15 -3.30
CA ALA A 115 14.51 2.64 -3.25
C ALA A 115 13.88 2.95 -1.88
N THR A 116 12.63 3.39 -1.89
CA THR A 116 11.84 3.63 -0.68
C THR A 116 10.39 3.19 -0.91
N CYS A 117 9.78 2.63 0.14
CA CYS A 117 8.36 2.33 0.20
C CYS A 117 7.59 3.26 1.15
N ILE A 118 8.29 4.27 1.67
CA ILE A 118 7.76 5.27 2.61
C ILE A 118 7.47 6.56 1.87
N PHE A 119 6.27 7.06 2.13
CA PHE A 119 5.67 8.26 1.57
C PHE A 119 5.24 9.19 2.71
N THR A 120 4.97 10.43 2.34
CA THR A 120 4.40 11.48 3.21
C THR A 120 2.90 11.63 2.97
N GLU A 121 2.22 12.47 3.77
CA GLU A 121 0.80 12.76 3.58
C GLU A 121 0.50 13.45 2.23
N ASP A 122 1.42 14.26 1.73
CA ASP A 122 1.26 15.03 0.49
C ASP A 122 1.52 14.19 -0.77
N ASP A 123 2.26 13.08 -0.64
CA ASP A 123 2.57 12.22 -1.78
C ASP A 123 1.29 11.62 -2.39
N PRO A 124 1.07 11.77 -3.72
CA PRO A 124 -0.16 11.31 -4.33
C PRO A 124 -0.23 9.78 -4.39
N LEU A 125 -1.42 9.24 -4.13
CA LEU A 125 -1.70 7.84 -4.46
C LEU A 125 -1.75 7.72 -5.99
N THR A 126 -0.85 6.92 -6.54
CA THR A 126 -0.65 6.74 -7.97
C THR A 126 -0.76 5.26 -8.33
N TYR A 127 -0.94 4.98 -9.62
CA TYR A 127 -0.93 3.63 -10.12
C TYR A 127 0.48 3.03 -10.09
N PHE A 128 0.58 1.77 -9.65
CA PHE A 128 1.82 0.99 -9.69
C PHE A 128 1.50 -0.49 -9.92
N ASN A 129 2.44 -1.22 -10.54
CA ASN A 129 2.20 -2.60 -10.98
C ASN A 129 3.17 -3.64 -10.41
N TYR A 130 4.10 -3.22 -9.56
CA TYR A 130 5.22 -4.02 -9.07
C TYR A 130 5.35 -3.87 -7.56
#